data_AF-A0A967GTV0-F1
#
_entry.id   AF-A0A967GTV0-F1
#
_cell.length_a   1.000
_cell.length_b   1.000
_cell.length_c   1.000
_cell.angle_alpha   90.00
_cell.angle_beta   90.00
_cell.angle_gamma   90.00
#
_symmetry.space_group_name_H-M   'P 1'
#
loop_
_entity.id
_entity.type
_entity.pdbx_description
1 polymer ?
#
loop_
_entity_poly.entity_id
_entity_poly.type
_entity_poly.pdbx_seq_one_letter_code
_entity_poly.pdbx_strand_id
1 'polypeptide(L)'
;SQDFTVIGGSLGEMHADKIARVQDLALATGCPIVQINDSGGARIQEGVASLNGYAKIFLRNTLASGVIPQFSVILGPCAGGAV
;
A
#
# COMPACT_ATOMS: atom_id res chain seq x y z
N SER A 1 -6.09 4.83 3.56
CA SER A 1 -7.20 4.37 2.71
C SER A 1 -6.88 4.69 1.27
N GLN A 2 -7.10 3.73 0.38
CA GLN A 2 -7.15 3.97 -1.05
C GLN A 2 -8.52 4.60 -1.42
N ASP A 3 -8.57 5.34 -2.52
CA ASP A 3 -9.79 6.00 -3.00
C ASP A 3 -10.04 5.58 -4.46
N PHE A 4 -11.02 4.71 -4.65
CA PHE A 4 -11.35 4.16 -5.96
C PHE A 4 -11.89 5.20 -6.94
N THR A 5 -12.47 6.31 -6.45
CA THR A 5 -13.02 7.37 -7.30
C THR A 5 -11.92 8.14 -8.04
N VAL A 6 -10.68 8.09 -7.56
CA VAL A 6 -9.52 8.75 -8.15
C VAL A 6 -8.68 7.76 -8.94
N ILE A 7 -8.87 7.76 -10.27
CA ILE A 7 -8.11 6.89 -11.21
C ILE A 7 -8.20 5.40 -10.79
N GLY A 8 -9.40 4.95 -10.36
CA GLY A 8 -9.65 3.59 -9.93
C GLY A 8 -8.87 3.18 -8.68
N GLY A 9 -8.41 4.12 -7.86
CA GLY A 9 -7.55 3.86 -6.71
C GLY A 9 -6.19 3.25 -7.07
N SER A 10 -5.81 3.28 -8.36
CA SER A 10 -4.63 2.59 -8.88
C SER A 10 -3.34 3.04 -8.17
N LEU A 11 -2.47 2.08 -7.87
CA LEU A 11 -1.21 2.32 -7.19
C LEU A 11 -0.16 2.89 -8.16
N GLY A 12 0.05 4.20 -8.09
CA GLY A 12 1.18 4.89 -8.70
C GLY A 12 2.37 5.05 -7.72
N GLU A 13 3.47 5.59 -8.21
CA GLU A 13 4.71 5.85 -7.45
C GLU A 13 4.45 6.70 -6.21
N MET A 14 3.84 7.88 -6.39
CA MET A 14 3.57 8.80 -5.28
C MET A 14 2.54 8.24 -4.30
N HIS A 15 1.62 7.39 -4.77
CA HIS A 15 0.66 6.71 -3.90
C HIS A 15 1.39 5.69 -3.02
N ALA A 16 2.26 4.88 -3.62
CA ALA A 16 3.08 3.92 -2.89
C ALA A 16 4.03 4.60 -1.89
N ASP A 17 4.66 5.72 -2.26
CA ASP A 17 5.55 6.47 -1.37
C ASP A 17 4.81 7.06 -0.16
N LYS A 18 3.55 7.48 -0.33
CA LYS A 18 2.71 7.89 0.80
C LYS A 18 2.42 6.74 1.75
N ILE A 19 2.10 5.55 1.23
CA ILE A 19 1.85 4.35 2.04
C ILE A 19 3.13 3.95 2.79
N ALA A 20 4.25 3.88 2.06
CA ALA A 20 5.56 3.54 2.62
C ALA A 20 5.97 4.49 3.75
N ARG A 21 5.75 5.80 3.60
CA ARG A 21 6.03 6.78 4.65
C ARG A 21 5.20 6.54 5.92
N VAL A 22 3.94 6.14 5.77
CA VAL A 22 3.07 5.83 6.93
C VAL A 22 3.50 4.53 7.60
N GLN A 23 3.91 3.51 6.83
CA GLN A 23 4.49 2.28 7.37
C GLN A 23 5.79 2.56 8.16
N ASP A 24 6.67 3.41 7.61
CA ASP A 24 7.92 3.82 8.28
C ASP A 24 7.62 4.57 9.59
N LEU A 25 6.63 5.47 9.57
CA LEU A 25 6.18 6.16 10.78
C LEU A 25 5.63 5.17 11.82
N ALA A 26 4.79 4.23 11.40
CA ALA A 26 4.19 3.24 12.29
C ALA A 26 5.26 2.37 12.97
N LEU A 27 6.26 1.93 12.20
CA LEU A 27 7.44 1.23 12.70
C LEU A 27 8.25 2.09 13.70
N ALA A 28 8.52 3.34 13.35
CA ALA A 28 9.31 4.24 14.19
C ALA A 28 8.61 4.55 15.53
N THR A 29 7.28 4.60 15.55
CA THR A 29 6.50 4.88 16.76
C THR A 29 5.98 3.63 17.47
N GLY A 30 6.19 2.44 16.92
CA GLY A 30 5.68 1.19 17.48
C GLY A 30 4.14 1.10 17.50
N CYS A 31 3.45 1.79 16.58
CA CYS A 31 1.99 1.81 16.54
C CYS A 31 1.44 0.83 15.49
N PRO A 32 0.22 0.29 15.68
CA PRO A 32 -0.42 -0.52 14.66
C PRO A 32 -0.70 0.26 13.37
N ILE A 33 -0.71 -0.44 12.25
CA ILE A 33 -1.15 0.11 10.96
C ILE A 33 -2.42 -0.58 10.46
N VAL A 34 -3.34 0.23 9.92
CA VAL A 34 -4.56 -0.24 9.26
C VAL A 34 -4.55 0.22 7.81
N GLN A 35 -4.50 -0.72 6.88
CA GLN A 35 -4.59 -0.49 5.45
C GLN A 35 -6.02 -0.77 4.99
N ILE A 36 -6.62 0.20 4.30
CA ILE A 36 -7.95 0.06 3.69
C ILE A 36 -7.72 0.04 2.18
N ASN A 37 -8.01 -1.11 1.58
CA ASN A 37 -7.74 -1.41 0.18
C ASN A 37 -9.03 -1.33 -0.63
N ASP A 38 -8.96 -0.51 -1.68
CA ASP A 38 -10.01 -0.27 -2.66
C ASP A 38 -9.34 0.31 -3.93
N SER A 39 -8.74 -0.60 -4.71
CA SER A 39 -7.85 -0.29 -5.83
C SER A 39 -7.97 -1.29 -6.98
N GLY A 40 -7.99 -0.74 -8.20
CA GLY A 40 -7.84 -1.50 -9.44
C GLY A 40 -6.45 -2.12 -9.66
N GLY A 41 -5.52 -2.00 -8.71
CA GLY A 41 -4.19 -2.59 -8.80
C GLY A 41 -3.14 -1.60 -9.31
N ALA A 42 -2.14 -2.11 -10.05
CA ALA A 42 -1.05 -1.29 -10.57
C ALA A 42 -1.57 -0.16 -11.48
N ARG A 43 -1.03 1.05 -11.35
CA ARG A 43 -1.29 2.10 -12.34
C ARG A 43 -0.48 1.83 -13.59
N ILE A 44 -1.12 1.24 -14.59
CA ILE A 44 -0.49 0.80 -15.84
C ILE A 44 0.29 1.93 -16.54
N GLN A 45 -0.19 3.17 -16.44
CA GLN A 45 0.43 4.35 -17.05
C GLN A 45 1.82 4.66 -16.48
N GLU A 46 2.09 4.26 -15.24
CA GLU A 46 3.37 4.48 -14.56
C GLU A 46 4.30 3.25 -14.62
N GLY A 47 3.82 2.13 -15.18
CA GLY A 47 4.61 0.95 -15.53
C GLY A 47 5.49 0.44 -14.38
N VAL A 48 6.81 0.43 -14.59
CA VAL A 48 7.79 -0.09 -13.63
C VAL A 48 7.78 0.70 -12.32
N ALA A 49 7.42 1.99 -12.34
CA ALA A 49 7.34 2.79 -11.13
C ALA A 49 6.24 2.28 -10.19
N SER A 50 5.10 1.83 -10.72
CA SER A 50 4.04 1.16 -9.95
C SER A 50 4.49 -0.18 -9.36
N LEU A 51 5.28 -0.96 -10.11
CA LEU A 51 5.82 -2.23 -9.62
C LEU A 51 6.83 -2.03 -8.48
N ASN A 52 7.71 -1.03 -8.62
CA ASN A 52 8.60 -0.60 -7.54
C ASN A 52 7.80 -0.13 -6.31
N GLY A 53 6.66 0.54 -6.54
CA GLY A 53 5.70 0.90 -5.50
C GLY A 53 5.23 -0.31 -4.67
N TYR A 54 4.81 -1.40 -5.31
CA TYR A 54 4.48 -2.64 -4.61
C TYR A 54 5.65 -3.20 -3.82
N ALA A 55 6.84 -3.25 -4.44
CA ALA A 55 8.04 -3.77 -3.78
C ALA A 55 8.35 -3.00 -2.48
N LYS A 56 8.22 -1.65 -2.49
CA LYS A 56 8.40 -0.80 -1.31
C LYS A 56 7.43 -1.14 -0.17
N ILE A 57 6.16 -1.40 -0.51
CA ILE A 57 5.11 -1.74 0.46
C ILE A 57 5.33 -3.14 1.03
N PHE A 58 5.63 -4.11 0.18
CA PHE A 58 5.85 -5.51 0.59
C PHE A 58 7.08 -5.69 1.46
N LEU A 59 8.16 -5.01 1.13
CA LEU A 59 9.35 -5.00 1.98
C LEU A 59 9.00 -4.52 3.39
N ARG A 60 8.22 -3.44 3.50
CA ARG A 60 7.80 -2.89 4.80
C ARG A 60 6.81 -3.78 5.53
N ASN A 61 5.87 -4.41 4.83
CA ASN A 61 4.99 -5.41 5.44
C ASN A 61 5.80 -6.53 6.10
N THR A 62 6.87 -6.96 5.43
CA THR A 62 7.78 -8.01 5.92
C THR A 62 8.61 -7.52 7.11
N LEU A 63 9.19 -6.33 7.02
CA LEU A 63 9.97 -5.73 8.10
C LEU A 63 9.13 -5.46 9.36
N ALA A 64 7.85 -5.13 9.20
CA ALA A 64 6.90 -4.91 10.28
C ALA A 64 6.28 -6.20 10.84
N SER A 65 6.47 -7.34 10.16
CA SER A 65 5.88 -8.61 10.57
C SER A 65 6.43 -9.07 11.91
N GLY A 66 5.55 -9.20 12.91
CA GLY A 66 5.92 -9.54 14.28
C GLY A 66 6.49 -8.36 15.10
N VAL A 67 6.57 -7.16 14.52
CA VAL A 67 7.05 -5.94 15.20
C VAL A 67 5.88 -5.04 15.62
N ILE A 68 5.00 -4.72 14.67
CA ILE A 68 3.75 -3.97 14.93
C ILE A 68 2.56 -4.77 14.39
N PRO A 69 1.36 -4.64 14.99
CA PRO A 69 0.15 -5.22 14.41
C PRO A 69 -0.19 -4.54 13.08
N GLN A 70 -0.44 -5.35 12.06
CA GLN A 70 -0.78 -4.90 10.70
C GLN A 70 -2.16 -5.45 10.33
N PHE A 71 -3.10 -4.58 10.02
CA PHE A 71 -4.47 -4.95 9.63
C PHE A 71 -4.74 -4.51 8.19
N SER A 72 -5.22 -5.44 7.36
CA SER A 72 -5.71 -5.13 6.01
C SER A 72 -7.22 -5.31 5.93
N VAL A 73 -7.92 -4.29 5.46
CA VAL A 73 -9.37 -4.27 5.26
C VAL A 73 -9.64 -4.06 3.77
N ILE A 74 -10.27 -5.05 3.14
CA ILE A 74 -10.62 -5.00 1.72
C ILE A 74 -12.06 -4.49 1.60
N LEU A 75 -12.26 -3.28 1.07
CA LEU A 75 -13.58 -2.64 0.92
C LEU A 75 -13.97 -2.39 -0.54
N GLY A 76 -13.21 -2.94 -1.49
CA GLY A 76 -13.52 -2.91 -2.91
C GLY A 76 -12.54 -3.78 -3.70
N PRO A 77 -12.32 -3.50 -5.00
CA PRO A 77 -11.35 -4.23 -5.80
C PRO A 77 -9.95 -4.22 -5.16
N CYS A 78 -9.23 -5.33 -5.32
CA CYS A 78 -7.85 -5.49 -4.86
C CYS A 78 -7.12 -6.38 -5.86
N ALA A 79 -6.89 -5.84 -7.06
CA ALA A 79 -6.53 -6.65 -8.22
C ALA A 79 -5.03 -6.93 -8.35
N GLY A 80 -4.69 -8.19 -8.65
CA GLY A 80 -3.32 -8.61 -8.95
C GLY A 80 -2.41 -8.59 -7.73
N GLY A 81 -1.31 -7.84 -7.80
CA GLY A 81 -0.34 -7.70 -6.72
C GLY A 81 -0.72 -6.68 -5.64
N ALA A 82 -1.94 -6.13 -5.64
CA ALA A 82 -2.38 -5.27 -4.54
C ALA A 82 -2.85 -6.13 -3.36
N VAL A 83 -2.23 -5.95 -2.18
CA VAL A 83 -2.69 -6.48 -0.88
C VAL A 83 -2.27 -5.57 0.27
#